data_AF-A0A2D7PPA4-F1
#
_entry.id   AF-A0A2D7PPA4-F1
#
_cell.length_a   1.000
_cell.length_b   1.000
_cell.length_c   1.000
_cell.angle_alpha   90.00
_cell.angle_beta   90.00
_cell.angle_gamma   90.00
#
_symmetry.space_group_name_H-M   'P 1'
#
loop_
_entity.id
_entity.type
_entity.pdbx_description
1 polymer ?
#
loop_
_entity_poly.entity_id
_entity_poly.type
_entity_poly.pdbx_seq_one_letter_code
_entity_poly.pdbx_strand_id
1 'polypeptide(L)'
;MEHGKIIYTFTDEAPALATHSLLPIIQTFAGACGVDVETRDISLAGRILARFPEHLTEDQRIGDALEELGELAKTPHANIIKLPNISASIPQMKAAISELQSRGYELPNYPDDPSSPEEKEIKDRYDRIKGSAVNPVLREGNSDRRAPAAVKQYAKKHPHPMGAWSPNSKSHVSHMTQGDFRSNEKSITVQSDDTFRIEHVDSNGAVTVLKEAVPVLKDEIVDGTFMSKKALVTFLEAQIEDAKAQGILFSIHLKATMMKVSDPIIFGHAVKVFFANVFDKHRDLFEKLGFNANDGLGSLGGALQERPQAERDEIEAEIQACYAQRPSLAMVDSDRGITNLHVPSDIIVDASMPA
;
A
#
# COMPACT_ATOMS: atom_id res chain seq x y z
N MET A 1 -16.55 20.62 -35.08
CA MET A 1 -16.75 20.10 -33.72
C MET A 1 -15.44 19.46 -33.34
N GLU A 2 -14.81 19.90 -32.25
CA GLU A 2 -13.61 19.25 -31.76
C GLU A 2 -14.00 17.82 -31.38
N HIS A 3 -13.49 16.85 -32.13
CA HIS A 3 -13.85 15.46 -31.96
C HIS A 3 -13.35 14.99 -30.58
N GLY A 4 -14.24 14.42 -29.76
CA GLY A 4 -13.92 14.06 -28.38
C GLY A 4 -12.77 13.05 -28.33
N LYS A 5 -11.71 13.36 -27.58
CA LYS A 5 -10.57 12.46 -27.35
C LYS A 5 -10.80 11.63 -26.10
N ILE A 6 -10.56 10.32 -26.18
CA ILE A 6 -10.56 9.40 -25.04
C ILE A 6 -9.11 9.12 -24.66
N ILE A 7 -8.78 9.26 -23.39
CA ILE A 7 -7.50 8.79 -22.85
C ILE A 7 -7.69 7.42 -22.22
N TYR A 8 -6.92 6.44 -22.69
CA TYR A 8 -6.91 5.07 -22.20
C TYR A 8 -5.62 4.83 -21.40
N THR A 9 -5.73 4.53 -20.12
CA THR A 9 -4.51 4.37 -19.29
C THR A 9 -3.80 3.05 -19.60
N PHE A 10 -2.52 3.11 -19.92
CA PHE A 10 -1.62 1.95 -19.87
C PHE A 10 -1.11 1.78 -18.44
N THR A 11 -1.18 0.56 -17.92
CA THR A 11 -1.03 0.27 -16.49
C THR A 11 -0.07 -0.91 -16.28
N ASP A 12 -0.34 -1.78 -15.31
CA ASP A 12 0.58 -2.81 -14.85
C ASP A 12 -0.04 -4.22 -15.01
N GLU A 13 0.80 -5.25 -14.95
CA GLU A 13 0.38 -6.66 -14.78
C GLU A 13 -0.72 -7.12 -15.77
N ALA A 14 -1.77 -7.78 -15.28
CA ALA A 14 -2.81 -8.34 -16.13
C ALA A 14 -3.60 -7.28 -16.93
N PRO A 15 -4.00 -6.12 -16.36
CA PRO A 15 -4.61 -5.04 -17.14
C PRO A 15 -3.73 -4.53 -18.29
N ALA A 16 -2.40 -4.46 -18.13
CA ALA A 16 -1.49 -4.08 -19.20
C ALA A 16 -1.50 -5.11 -20.34
N LEU A 17 -1.44 -6.41 -20.01
CA LEU A 17 -1.53 -7.50 -20.99
C LEU A 17 -2.86 -7.48 -21.74
N ALA A 18 -3.97 -7.29 -21.04
CA ALA A 18 -5.29 -7.18 -21.66
C ALA A 18 -5.39 -5.96 -22.59
N THR A 19 -4.74 -4.85 -22.22
CA THR A 19 -4.71 -3.63 -23.03
C THR A 19 -4.03 -3.86 -24.38
N HIS A 20 -2.93 -4.62 -24.43
CA HIS A 20 -2.28 -4.98 -25.69
C HIS A 20 -3.22 -5.68 -26.69
N SER A 21 -4.17 -6.47 -26.21
CA SER A 21 -5.15 -7.15 -27.05
C SER A 21 -6.36 -6.28 -27.38
N LEU A 22 -6.92 -5.59 -26.39
CA LEU A 22 -8.21 -4.92 -26.50
C LEU A 22 -8.12 -3.52 -27.10
N LEU A 23 -7.04 -2.77 -26.82
CA LEU A 23 -6.91 -1.37 -27.25
C LEU A 23 -6.96 -1.20 -28.79
N PRO A 24 -6.29 -2.03 -29.62
CA PRO A 24 -6.39 -1.91 -31.08
C PRO A 24 -7.81 -2.10 -31.61
N ILE A 25 -8.60 -2.97 -30.96
CA ILE A 25 -10.02 -3.15 -31.28
C ILE A 25 -10.79 -1.88 -30.94
N ILE A 26 -10.61 -1.33 -29.73
CA ILE A 26 -11.28 -0.09 -29.30
C ILE A 26 -10.95 1.06 -30.26
N GLN A 27 -9.66 1.25 -30.60
CA GLN A 27 -9.21 2.27 -31.53
C GLN A 27 -9.85 2.15 -32.91
N THR A 28 -9.96 0.93 -33.44
CA THR A 28 -10.59 0.67 -34.74
C THR A 28 -12.07 1.08 -34.75
N PHE A 29 -12.82 0.68 -33.72
CA PHE A 29 -14.25 0.99 -33.64
C PHE A 29 -14.53 2.46 -33.30
N ALA A 30 -13.74 3.06 -32.40
CA ALA A 30 -13.87 4.47 -32.06
C ALA A 30 -13.48 5.38 -33.24
N GLY A 31 -12.42 5.03 -33.97
CA GLY A 31 -11.96 5.77 -35.15
C GLY A 31 -13.01 5.81 -36.27
N ALA A 32 -13.81 4.75 -36.44
CA ALA A 32 -14.93 4.75 -37.38
C ALA A 32 -16.02 5.81 -37.06
N CYS A 33 -16.07 6.28 -35.81
CA CYS A 33 -16.94 7.35 -35.35
C CYS A 33 -16.23 8.72 -35.26
N GLY A 34 -14.97 8.81 -35.69
CA GLY A 34 -14.14 10.00 -35.55
C GLY A 34 -13.84 10.34 -34.09
N VAL A 35 -13.61 9.35 -33.24
CA VAL A 35 -13.19 9.49 -31.84
C VAL A 35 -11.77 8.97 -31.70
N ASP A 36 -10.85 9.84 -31.29
CA ASP A 36 -9.46 9.48 -31.06
C ASP A 36 -9.30 8.82 -29.69
N VAL A 37 -8.52 7.72 -29.65
CA VAL A 37 -8.19 7.02 -28.40
C VAL A 37 -6.68 6.96 -28.24
N GLU A 38 -6.17 7.76 -27.31
CA GLU A 38 -4.74 7.88 -27.01
C GLU A 38 -4.39 7.20 -25.69
N THR A 39 -3.15 6.74 -25.57
CA THR A 39 -2.64 6.16 -24.33
C THR A 39 -1.92 7.20 -23.47
N ARG A 40 -2.01 7.03 -22.15
CA ARG A 40 -1.11 7.63 -21.17
C ARG A 40 -0.56 6.54 -20.26
N ASP A 41 0.75 6.45 -20.15
CA ASP A 41 1.43 5.43 -19.35
C ASP A 41 1.53 5.87 -17.89
N ILE A 42 0.76 5.22 -17.04
CA ILE A 42 0.78 5.41 -15.58
C ILE A 42 1.25 4.15 -14.85
N SER A 43 1.91 3.23 -15.57
CA SER A 43 2.57 2.07 -14.99
C SER A 43 3.58 2.49 -13.92
N LEU A 44 3.93 1.57 -13.03
CA LEU A 44 4.97 1.80 -12.02
C LEU A 44 6.30 2.18 -12.68
N ALA A 45 6.71 1.44 -13.71
CA ALA A 45 7.94 1.72 -14.45
C ALA A 45 7.90 3.10 -15.13
N GLY A 46 6.81 3.43 -15.82
CA GLY A 46 6.65 4.74 -16.47
C GLY A 46 6.72 5.90 -15.47
N ARG A 47 6.06 5.76 -14.32
CA ARG A 47 6.13 6.79 -13.27
C ARG A 47 7.52 6.92 -12.63
N ILE A 48 8.27 5.83 -12.50
CA ILE A 48 9.68 5.88 -12.06
C ILE A 48 10.53 6.62 -13.09
N LEU A 49 10.40 6.33 -14.38
CA LEU A 49 11.20 6.99 -15.42
C LEU A 49 10.88 8.49 -15.53
N ALA A 50 9.60 8.87 -15.53
CA ALA A 50 9.18 10.27 -15.51
C ALA A 50 9.64 11.02 -14.24
N ARG A 51 9.76 10.26 -13.14
CA ARG A 51 10.56 10.50 -11.93
C ARG A 51 11.87 11.23 -12.16
N PHE A 52 12.77 10.57 -12.89
CA PHE A 52 14.23 10.75 -12.85
C PHE A 52 14.85 11.05 -14.22
N PRO A 53 14.39 12.07 -14.97
CA PRO A 53 14.88 12.35 -16.32
C PRO A 53 16.39 12.65 -16.39
N GLU A 54 16.98 13.15 -15.30
CA GLU A 54 18.41 13.43 -15.18
C GLU A 54 19.28 12.17 -15.14
N HIS A 55 18.70 11.02 -14.78
CA HIS A 55 19.35 9.70 -14.80
C HIS A 55 19.13 8.92 -16.11
N LEU A 56 18.52 9.58 -17.11
CA LEU A 56 18.15 8.97 -18.38
C LEU A 56 18.86 9.65 -19.54
N THR A 57 19.23 8.86 -20.54
CA THR A 57 19.62 9.39 -21.85
C THR A 57 18.43 10.07 -22.53
N GLU A 58 18.68 10.92 -23.53
CA GLU A 58 17.60 11.65 -24.21
C GLU A 58 16.53 10.72 -24.80
N ASP A 59 16.94 9.59 -25.40
CA ASP A 59 16.03 8.59 -25.98
C ASP A 59 15.27 7.76 -24.93
N GLN A 60 15.78 7.70 -23.69
CA GLN A 60 15.14 7.00 -22.58
C GLN A 60 14.09 7.85 -21.85
N ARG A 61 14.13 9.18 -22.02
CA ARG A 61 13.22 10.09 -21.33
C ARG A 61 11.80 9.94 -21.84
N ILE A 62 10.87 9.91 -20.89
CA ILE A 62 9.44 9.94 -21.17
C ILE A 62 8.79 11.09 -20.40
N GLY A 63 7.67 11.60 -20.90
CA GLY A 63 6.91 12.65 -20.23
C GLY A 63 6.20 12.15 -18.97
N ASP A 64 5.86 13.06 -18.05
CA ASP A 64 5.05 12.74 -16.87
C ASP A 64 3.55 12.68 -17.25
N ALA A 65 3.13 11.50 -17.69
CA ALA A 65 1.75 11.23 -18.05
C ALA A 65 0.78 11.32 -16.85
N LEU A 66 1.23 11.12 -15.60
CA LEU A 66 0.35 11.25 -14.43
C LEU A 66 0.06 12.72 -14.14
N GLU A 67 1.07 13.58 -14.26
CA GLU A 67 0.92 15.03 -14.12
C GLU A 67 0.01 15.59 -15.23
N GLU A 68 0.22 15.18 -16.48
CA GLU A 68 -0.65 15.56 -17.60
C GLU A 68 -2.11 15.14 -17.38
N LEU A 69 -2.34 13.90 -16.92
CA LEU A 69 -3.68 13.41 -16.62
C LEU A 69 -4.34 14.16 -15.43
N GLY A 70 -3.55 14.57 -14.43
CA GLY A 70 -4.02 15.36 -13.30
C GLY A 70 -4.53 16.73 -13.74
N GLU A 71 -3.81 17.39 -14.65
CA GLU A 71 -4.27 18.65 -15.24
C GLU A 71 -5.48 18.43 -16.14
N LEU A 72 -5.49 17.37 -16.97
CA LEU A 72 -6.62 17.02 -17.81
C LEU A 72 -7.90 16.81 -16.99
N ALA A 73 -7.81 16.10 -15.85
CA ALA A 73 -8.95 15.79 -14.97
C ALA A 73 -9.65 17.04 -14.42
N LYS A 74 -8.96 18.19 -14.37
CA LYS A 74 -9.51 19.49 -13.95
C LYS A 74 -10.20 20.25 -15.08
N THR A 75 -10.21 19.70 -16.30
CA THR A 75 -10.83 20.34 -17.47
C THR A 75 -12.19 19.69 -17.80
N PRO A 76 -13.14 20.44 -18.39
CA PRO A 76 -14.42 19.88 -18.83
C PRO A 76 -14.30 18.90 -20.00
N HIS A 77 -13.13 18.82 -20.65
CA HIS A 77 -12.87 17.95 -21.79
C HIS A 77 -12.30 16.58 -21.38
N ALA A 78 -12.09 16.35 -20.08
CA ALA A 78 -11.56 15.10 -19.57
C ALA A 78 -12.48 13.90 -19.90
N ASN A 79 -11.96 12.94 -20.65
CA ASN A 79 -12.60 11.65 -20.87
C ASN A 79 -11.56 10.55 -20.71
N ILE A 80 -11.48 9.99 -19.50
CA ILE A 80 -10.39 9.10 -19.08
C ILE A 80 -10.97 7.72 -18.74
N ILE A 81 -10.52 6.69 -19.47
CA ILE A 81 -10.75 5.28 -19.13
C ILE A 81 -9.58 4.81 -18.27
N LYS A 82 -9.82 4.72 -16.95
CA LYS A 82 -8.83 4.32 -15.94
C LYS A 82 -8.91 2.83 -15.63
N LEU A 83 -7.86 2.09 -15.95
CA LEU A 83 -7.70 0.66 -15.62
C LEU A 83 -7.03 0.50 -14.25
N PRO A 84 -7.15 -0.65 -13.56
CA PRO A 84 -6.42 -0.93 -12.33
C PRO A 84 -4.90 -0.80 -12.53
N ASN A 85 -4.19 -0.25 -11.54
CA ASN A 85 -2.73 -0.06 -11.55
C ASN A 85 -2.13 -0.39 -10.19
N ILE A 86 -0.83 -0.63 -10.14
CA ILE A 86 -0.11 -0.94 -8.90
C ILE A 86 -0.07 0.28 -7.98
N SER A 87 -0.45 0.06 -6.71
CA SER A 87 -0.12 0.95 -5.59
C SER A 87 1.09 0.35 -4.85
N ALA A 88 2.29 0.74 -5.26
CA ALA A 88 3.51 -0.05 -5.01
C ALA A 88 3.90 -0.10 -3.53
N SER A 89 4.16 -1.32 -3.03
CA SER A 89 4.90 -1.53 -1.78
C SER A 89 6.40 -1.25 -1.97
N ILE A 90 7.17 -1.14 -0.88
CA ILE A 90 8.64 -0.97 -0.97
C ILE A 90 9.29 -2.13 -1.74
N PRO A 91 8.96 -3.42 -1.48
CA PRO A 91 9.50 -4.52 -2.27
C PRO A 91 9.20 -4.39 -3.77
N GLN A 92 7.98 -4.01 -4.15
CA GLN A 92 7.62 -3.81 -5.56
C GLN A 92 8.38 -2.63 -6.19
N MET A 93 8.58 -1.53 -5.44
CA MET A 93 9.42 -0.41 -5.89
C MET A 93 10.85 -0.88 -6.18
N LYS A 94 11.48 -1.60 -5.24
CA LYS A 94 12.85 -2.10 -5.40
C LYS A 94 12.97 -3.08 -6.57
N ALA A 95 12.00 -3.96 -6.75
CA ALA A 95 11.95 -4.89 -7.88
C ALA A 95 11.87 -4.16 -9.22
N ALA A 96 10.99 -3.15 -9.33
CA ALA A 96 10.85 -2.34 -10.55
C ALA A 96 12.12 -1.54 -10.86
N ILE A 97 12.76 -0.93 -9.85
CA ILE A 97 14.03 -0.22 -10.00
C ILE A 97 15.11 -1.19 -10.50
N SER A 98 15.23 -2.37 -9.89
CA SER A 98 16.20 -3.39 -10.28
C SER A 98 15.97 -3.89 -11.71
N GLU A 99 14.71 -4.11 -12.11
CA GLU A 99 14.38 -4.48 -13.48
C GLU A 99 14.77 -3.38 -14.48
N LEU A 100 14.48 -2.12 -14.19
CA LEU A 100 14.86 -0.98 -15.03
C LEU A 100 16.38 -0.84 -15.13
N GLN A 101 17.11 -0.94 -14.02
CA GLN A 101 18.57 -0.94 -14.01
C GLN A 101 19.15 -2.05 -14.88
N SER A 102 18.58 -3.27 -14.82
CA SER A 102 19.01 -4.39 -15.67
C SER A 102 18.81 -4.14 -17.18
N ARG A 103 17.91 -3.20 -17.54
CA ARG A 103 17.63 -2.76 -18.90
C ARG A 103 18.43 -1.51 -19.32
N GLY A 104 19.36 -1.04 -18.50
CA GLY A 104 20.27 0.06 -18.83
C GLY A 104 19.77 1.46 -18.46
N TYR A 105 18.79 1.56 -17.54
CA TYR A 105 18.40 2.84 -16.95
C TYR A 105 19.25 3.10 -15.69
N GLU A 106 20.03 4.19 -15.65
CA GLU A 106 20.98 4.51 -14.56
C GLU A 106 20.28 5.15 -13.34
N LEU A 107 19.17 4.55 -12.92
CA LEU A 107 18.35 5.02 -11.80
C LEU A 107 19.03 4.78 -10.46
N PRO A 108 18.89 5.71 -9.49
CA PRO A 108 19.39 5.50 -8.14
C PRO A 108 18.59 4.40 -7.43
N ASN A 109 19.25 3.65 -6.53
CA ASN A 109 18.57 2.69 -5.65
C ASN A 109 17.61 3.40 -4.69
N TYR A 110 16.60 2.70 -4.20
CA TYR A 110 15.74 3.20 -3.13
C TYR A 110 16.52 3.14 -1.79
N PRO A 111 16.76 4.28 -1.11
CA PRO A 111 17.49 4.31 0.16
C PRO A 111 16.54 4.01 1.33
N ASP A 112 16.82 2.94 2.07
CA ASP A 112 16.01 2.54 3.23
C ASP A 112 16.24 3.48 4.44
N ASP A 113 17.49 3.83 4.70
CA ASP A 113 17.90 4.72 5.79
C ASP A 113 18.79 5.86 5.24
N PRO A 114 18.18 6.95 4.73
CA PRO A 114 18.90 8.00 4.03
C PRO A 114 19.73 8.85 4.99
N SER A 115 21.05 8.84 4.80
CA SER A 115 22.04 9.50 5.64
C SER A 115 22.48 10.86 5.07
N SER A 116 22.37 11.05 3.75
CA SER A 116 22.78 12.28 3.05
C SER A 116 21.58 13.12 2.55
N PRO A 117 21.76 14.42 2.28
CA PRO A 117 20.72 15.25 1.64
C PRO A 117 20.25 14.70 0.29
N GLU A 118 21.17 14.10 -0.48
CA GLU A 118 20.89 13.47 -1.77
C GLU A 118 20.02 12.20 -1.60
N GLU A 119 20.39 11.31 -0.67
CA GLU A 119 19.60 10.12 -0.37
C GLU A 119 18.19 10.48 0.12
N LYS A 120 18.06 11.56 0.90
CA LYS A 120 16.75 12.06 1.35
C LYS A 120 15.90 12.56 0.18
N GLU A 121 16.49 13.29 -0.75
CA GLU A 121 15.80 13.77 -1.96
C GLU A 121 15.34 12.62 -2.85
N ILE A 122 16.21 11.62 -3.09
CA ILE A 122 15.90 10.42 -3.85
C ILE A 122 14.76 9.65 -3.18
N LYS A 123 14.83 9.48 -1.86
CA LYS A 123 13.78 8.82 -1.09
C LYS A 123 12.45 9.54 -1.22
N ASP A 124 12.45 10.87 -1.05
CA ASP A 124 11.25 11.70 -1.12
C ASP A 124 10.57 11.59 -2.49
N ARG A 125 11.36 11.50 -3.57
CA ARG A 125 10.83 11.29 -4.93
C ARG A 125 10.21 9.91 -5.10
N TYR A 126 10.89 8.84 -4.69
CA TYR A 126 10.30 7.51 -4.72
C TYR A 126 9.07 7.39 -3.81
N ASP A 127 9.05 8.07 -2.66
CA ASP A 127 7.94 8.07 -1.71
C ASP A 127 6.67 8.73 -2.28
N ARG A 128 6.81 9.61 -3.29
CA ARG A 128 5.70 10.17 -4.06
C ARG A 128 5.17 9.20 -5.12
N ILE A 129 5.98 8.24 -5.57
CA ILE A 129 5.62 7.23 -6.57
C ILE A 129 4.97 6.00 -5.91
N LYS A 130 5.45 5.60 -4.72
CA LYS A 130 4.96 4.42 -4.00
C LYS A 130 3.56 4.64 -3.38
N GLY A 131 2.88 3.54 -3.09
CA GLY A 131 1.51 3.54 -2.58
C GLY A 131 0.49 4.04 -3.61
N SER A 132 -0.66 4.55 -3.16
CA SER A 132 -1.73 5.00 -4.06
C SER A 132 -1.45 6.40 -4.62
N ALA A 133 -0.46 6.52 -5.51
CA ALA A 133 -0.06 7.81 -6.11
C ALA A 133 -1.01 8.28 -7.22
N VAL A 134 -1.64 7.36 -7.96
CA VAL A 134 -2.45 7.70 -9.13
C VAL A 134 -3.87 8.15 -8.78
N ASN A 135 -4.56 7.40 -7.91
CA ASN A 135 -5.97 7.68 -7.62
C ASN A 135 -6.23 9.08 -7.04
N PRO A 136 -5.42 9.62 -6.10
CA PRO A 136 -5.63 10.97 -5.58
C PRO A 136 -5.51 12.06 -6.64
N VAL A 137 -4.71 11.84 -7.70
CA VAL A 137 -4.52 12.80 -8.80
C VAL A 137 -5.69 12.78 -9.78
N LEU A 138 -6.30 11.61 -10.03
CA LEU A 138 -7.33 11.47 -11.06
C LEU A 138 -8.77 11.63 -10.53
N ARG A 139 -8.98 11.61 -9.22
CA ARG A 139 -10.32 11.62 -8.60
C ARG A 139 -10.76 13.04 -8.24
N GLU A 140 -10.84 13.89 -9.25
CA GLU A 140 -11.39 15.26 -9.16
C GLU A 140 -12.94 15.24 -9.16
N GLY A 141 -13.52 14.33 -8.38
CA GLY A 141 -14.96 14.10 -8.33
C GLY A 141 -15.34 12.95 -7.39
N ASN A 142 -16.65 12.82 -7.16
CA ASN A 142 -17.20 11.75 -6.32
C ASN A 142 -17.35 10.42 -7.09
N SER A 143 -17.64 9.34 -6.37
CA SER A 143 -17.78 7.99 -6.96
C SER A 143 -19.24 7.56 -7.11
N ASP A 144 -19.68 7.25 -8.35
CA ASP A 144 -20.85 6.39 -8.62
C ASP A 144 -20.36 4.97 -8.94
N ARG A 145 -20.56 4.03 -8.01
CA ARG A 145 -20.13 2.63 -8.17
C ARG A 145 -21.29 1.69 -7.92
N ARG A 146 -21.68 0.93 -8.95
CA ARG A 146 -22.81 -0.01 -8.92
C ARG A 146 -22.65 -1.12 -9.95
N ALA A 147 -23.20 -2.30 -9.66
CA ALA A 147 -23.24 -3.39 -10.61
C ALA A 147 -24.27 -3.12 -11.73
N PRO A 148 -23.90 -3.21 -13.02
CA PRO A 148 -24.86 -3.07 -14.12
C PRO A 148 -25.95 -4.15 -14.08
N ALA A 149 -27.17 -3.82 -14.55
CA ALA A 149 -28.31 -4.74 -14.53
C ALA A 149 -28.05 -6.05 -15.27
N ALA A 150 -27.35 -6.00 -16.41
CA ALA A 150 -26.96 -7.18 -17.18
C ALA A 150 -26.06 -8.13 -16.37
N VAL A 151 -25.06 -7.58 -15.66
CA VAL A 151 -24.16 -8.36 -14.79
C VAL A 151 -24.95 -8.98 -13.64
N LYS A 152 -25.88 -8.24 -13.02
CA LYS A 152 -26.72 -8.77 -11.94
C LYS A 152 -27.65 -9.89 -12.42
N GLN A 153 -28.24 -9.75 -13.61
CA GLN A 153 -29.08 -10.79 -14.22
C GLN A 153 -28.27 -12.04 -14.55
N TYR A 154 -27.05 -11.87 -15.06
CA TYR A 154 -26.13 -12.98 -15.31
C TYR A 154 -25.81 -13.75 -14.02
N ALA A 155 -25.43 -13.06 -12.94
CA ALA A 155 -25.16 -13.70 -11.65
C ALA A 155 -26.36 -14.43 -11.04
N LYS A 156 -27.60 -13.99 -11.32
CA LYS A 156 -28.82 -14.72 -10.90
C LYS A 156 -29.00 -16.02 -11.67
N LYS A 157 -28.66 -16.05 -12.96
CA LYS A 157 -28.76 -17.24 -13.81
C LYS A 157 -27.58 -18.21 -13.60
N HIS A 158 -26.42 -17.67 -13.22
CA HIS A 158 -25.18 -18.40 -13.00
C HIS A 158 -24.64 -18.05 -11.60
N PRO A 159 -25.26 -18.56 -10.53
CA PRO A 159 -24.83 -18.26 -9.18
C PRO A 159 -23.40 -18.77 -8.97
N HIS A 160 -22.54 -17.90 -8.45
CA HIS A 160 -21.21 -18.31 -8.02
C HIS A 160 -21.29 -19.09 -6.71
N PRO A 161 -20.29 -19.94 -6.40
CA PRO A 161 -20.22 -20.64 -5.13
C PRO A 161 -20.25 -19.65 -3.96
N MET A 162 -21.04 -19.98 -2.94
CA MET A 162 -21.07 -19.29 -1.66
C MET A 162 -20.86 -20.32 -0.56
N GLY A 163 -19.87 -20.09 0.30
CA GLY A 163 -19.60 -20.98 1.44
C GLY A 163 -20.81 -21.06 2.38
N ALA A 164 -21.08 -22.26 2.90
CA ALA A 164 -22.15 -22.46 3.88
C ALA A 164 -21.77 -21.81 5.21
N TRP A 165 -22.71 -21.07 5.81
CA TRP A 165 -22.53 -20.46 7.12
C TRP A 165 -23.13 -21.34 8.22
N SER A 166 -22.35 -21.62 9.25
CA SER A 166 -22.77 -22.37 10.44
C SER A 166 -23.13 -21.41 11.58
N PRO A 167 -24.24 -21.63 12.31
CA PRO A 167 -24.54 -20.85 13.52
C PRO A 167 -23.51 -21.08 14.64
N ASN A 168 -22.68 -22.11 14.53
CA ASN A 168 -21.61 -22.43 15.47
C ASN A 168 -20.25 -21.88 14.99
N SER A 169 -20.22 -20.98 14.00
CA SER A 169 -19.00 -20.34 13.55
C SER A 169 -18.38 -19.52 14.69
N LYS A 170 -17.08 -19.68 14.90
CA LYS A 170 -16.30 -18.88 15.85
C LYS A 170 -15.67 -17.64 15.21
N SER A 171 -15.79 -17.48 13.89
CA SER A 171 -15.24 -16.33 13.18
C SER A 171 -15.88 -15.05 13.67
N HIS A 172 -15.06 -14.08 14.02
CA HIS A 172 -15.50 -12.76 14.46
C HIS A 172 -14.44 -11.71 14.10
N VAL A 173 -14.86 -10.44 14.02
CA VAL A 173 -13.94 -9.32 13.92
C VAL A 173 -13.58 -8.87 15.32
N SER A 174 -12.29 -8.75 15.60
CA SER A 174 -11.79 -8.10 16.80
C SER A 174 -11.18 -6.75 16.44
N HIS A 175 -11.48 -5.72 17.24
CA HIS A 175 -10.96 -4.37 17.06
C HIS A 175 -10.71 -3.69 18.42
N MET A 176 -9.83 -2.69 18.44
CA MET A 176 -9.59 -1.88 19.63
C MET A 176 -10.87 -1.15 20.06
N THR A 177 -11.08 -1.00 21.37
CA THR A 177 -12.22 -0.26 21.95
C THR A 177 -11.82 1.08 22.57
N GLN A 178 -10.51 1.36 22.64
CA GLN A 178 -9.95 2.60 23.16
C GLN A 178 -8.53 2.80 22.62
N GLY A 179 -8.07 4.05 22.56
CA GLY A 179 -6.70 4.38 22.14
C GLY A 179 -6.41 4.16 20.65
N ASP A 180 -7.44 3.92 19.84
CA ASP A 180 -7.36 3.88 18.38
C ASP A 180 -7.71 5.25 17.76
N PHE A 181 -7.62 5.34 16.44
CA PHE A 181 -7.94 6.58 15.73
C PHE A 181 -9.38 7.04 15.97
N ARG A 182 -10.34 6.11 15.99
CA ARG A 182 -11.75 6.44 16.22
C ARG A 182 -11.98 7.03 17.61
N SER A 183 -11.37 6.44 18.64
CA SER A 183 -11.59 6.87 20.03
C SER A 183 -10.93 8.22 20.35
N ASN A 184 -9.93 8.63 19.58
CA ASN A 184 -9.12 9.82 19.84
C ASN A 184 -9.41 10.98 18.87
N GLU A 185 -10.31 10.80 17.90
CA GLU A 185 -10.60 11.80 16.87
C GLU A 185 -11.17 13.09 17.46
N LYS A 186 -10.69 14.21 16.93
CA LYS A 186 -11.26 15.53 17.09
C LYS A 186 -11.41 16.16 15.71
N SER A 187 -12.48 16.92 15.53
CA SER A 187 -12.83 17.53 14.26
C SER A 187 -13.23 18.99 14.45
N ILE A 188 -12.86 19.84 13.50
CA ILE A 188 -13.31 21.23 13.41
C ILE A 188 -13.78 21.55 11.99
N THR A 189 -14.70 22.50 11.87
CA THR A 189 -15.00 23.18 10.61
C THR A 189 -14.34 24.56 10.64
N VAL A 190 -13.43 24.81 9.70
CA VAL A 190 -12.63 26.03 9.61
C VAL A 190 -13.54 27.21 9.23
N GLN A 191 -13.44 28.32 9.98
CA GLN A 191 -14.38 29.46 9.82
C GLN A 191 -13.99 30.44 8.72
N SER A 192 -12.74 30.42 8.28
CA SER A 192 -12.16 31.27 7.24
C SER A 192 -10.90 30.62 6.69
N ASP A 193 -10.50 30.98 5.47
CA ASP A 193 -9.20 30.55 4.92
C ASP A 193 -8.07 30.87 5.90
N ASP A 194 -7.18 29.90 6.13
CA ASP A 194 -6.07 30.02 7.09
C ASP A 194 -4.92 29.07 6.69
N THR A 195 -3.82 29.07 7.46
CA THR A 195 -2.74 28.10 7.32
C THR A 195 -2.34 27.56 8.69
N PHE A 196 -2.60 26.27 8.90
CA PHE A 196 -2.22 25.60 10.14
C PHE A 196 -0.76 25.13 10.11
N ARG A 197 -0.16 25.04 11.29
CA ARG A 197 1.13 24.37 11.54
C ARG A 197 0.89 23.15 12.42
N ILE A 198 1.54 22.03 12.11
CA ILE A 198 1.50 20.83 12.95
C ILE A 198 2.82 20.73 13.72
N GLU A 199 2.74 20.76 15.05
CA GLU A 199 3.88 20.73 15.95
C GLU A 199 3.72 19.68 17.06
N HIS A 200 4.84 19.13 17.49
CA HIS A 200 4.95 18.29 18.68
C HIS A 200 5.67 19.08 19.76
N VAL A 201 5.05 19.22 20.93
CA VAL A 201 5.66 19.81 22.13
C VAL A 201 5.97 18.67 23.09
N ASP A 202 7.26 18.46 23.38
CA ASP A 202 7.69 17.40 24.28
C ASP A 202 7.42 17.73 25.76
N SER A 203 7.70 16.77 26.66
CA SER A 203 7.48 16.95 28.11
C SER A 203 8.34 18.04 28.76
N ASN A 204 9.40 18.49 28.08
CA ASN A 204 10.28 19.57 28.52
C ASN A 204 9.90 20.92 27.87
N GLY A 205 8.86 20.96 27.04
CA GLY A 205 8.43 22.15 26.30
C GLY A 205 9.19 22.40 25.00
N ALA A 206 10.05 21.47 24.56
CA ALA A 206 10.76 21.60 23.29
C ALA A 206 9.80 21.38 22.11
N VAL A 207 9.79 22.32 21.17
CA VAL A 207 8.90 22.30 20.00
C VAL A 207 9.62 21.68 18.81
N THR A 208 9.02 20.64 18.24
CA THR A 208 9.43 20.07 16.94
C THR A 208 8.32 20.31 15.93
N VAL A 209 8.61 21.06 14.87
CA VAL A 209 7.65 21.26 13.78
C VAL A 209 7.61 19.99 12.92
N LEU A 210 6.43 19.37 12.83
CA LEU A 210 6.20 18.19 12.00
C LEU A 210 5.78 18.59 10.58
N LYS A 211 5.01 19.67 10.44
CA LYS A 211 4.61 20.23 9.15
C LYS A 211 4.41 21.74 9.27
N GLU A 212 5.20 22.50 8.50
CA GLU A 212 5.25 23.96 8.59
C GLU A 212 3.94 24.64 8.17
N ALA A 213 3.36 24.20 7.05
CA ALA A 213 2.17 24.81 6.48
C ALA A 213 1.17 23.77 5.99
N VAL A 214 -0.08 23.94 6.42
CA VAL A 214 -1.27 23.24 5.96
C VAL A 214 -2.30 24.30 5.63
N PRO A 215 -2.32 24.80 4.37
CA PRO A 215 -3.36 25.73 3.91
C PRO A 215 -4.72 25.05 4.05
N VAL A 216 -5.68 25.78 4.62
CA VAL A 216 -7.06 25.32 4.79
C VAL A 216 -8.03 26.38 4.26
N LEU A 217 -9.15 25.92 3.72
CA LEU A 217 -10.20 26.78 3.19
C LEU A 217 -11.28 27.02 4.24
N LYS A 218 -12.00 28.14 4.08
CA LYS A 218 -13.27 28.34 4.76
C LYS A 218 -14.20 27.14 4.52
N ASP A 219 -14.86 26.71 5.58
CA ASP A 219 -15.79 25.58 5.63
C ASP A 219 -15.14 24.20 5.38
N GLU A 220 -13.80 24.13 5.30
CA GLU A 220 -13.07 22.85 5.28
C GLU A 220 -13.21 22.14 6.64
N ILE A 221 -13.34 20.81 6.60
CA ILE A 221 -13.36 19.97 7.79
C ILE A 221 -11.95 19.43 7.99
N VAL A 222 -11.38 19.66 9.17
CA VAL A 222 -10.04 19.20 9.54
C VAL A 222 -10.12 18.33 10.77
N ASP A 223 -9.61 17.10 10.64
CA ASP A 223 -9.60 16.10 11.70
C ASP A 223 -8.19 15.86 12.23
N GLY A 224 -8.06 15.70 13.54
CA GLY A 224 -6.84 15.32 14.23
C GLY A 224 -7.08 14.10 15.11
N THR A 225 -6.23 13.08 14.97
CA THR A 225 -6.33 11.84 15.75
C THR A 225 -4.96 11.19 15.95
N PHE A 226 -4.89 10.17 16.81
CA PHE A 226 -3.71 9.35 17.01
C PHE A 226 -4.08 7.93 17.45
N MET A 227 -3.18 6.98 17.21
CA MET A 227 -3.25 5.62 17.75
C MET A 227 -2.18 5.44 18.83
N SER A 228 -2.57 4.97 20.00
CA SER A 228 -1.67 4.67 21.11
C SER A 228 -0.95 3.34 20.84
N LYS A 229 0.37 3.39 20.64
CA LYS A 229 1.23 2.19 20.54
C LYS A 229 1.00 1.23 21.71
N LYS A 230 0.92 1.76 22.94
CA LYS A 230 0.71 0.94 24.15
C LYS A 230 -0.62 0.19 24.07
N ALA A 231 -1.70 0.88 23.70
CA ALA A 231 -3.01 0.26 23.56
C ALA A 231 -3.05 -0.78 22.43
N LEU A 232 -2.40 -0.49 21.29
CA LEU A 232 -2.29 -1.41 20.17
C LEU A 232 -1.56 -2.70 20.56
N VAL A 233 -0.40 -2.60 21.20
CA VAL A 233 0.39 -3.76 21.65
C VAL A 233 -0.42 -4.62 22.64
N THR A 234 -1.01 -4.00 23.66
CA THR A 234 -1.86 -4.72 24.63
C THR A 234 -3.05 -5.40 23.96
N PHE A 235 -3.68 -4.75 22.97
CA PHE A 235 -4.75 -5.34 22.18
C PHE A 235 -4.27 -6.57 21.40
N LEU A 236 -3.17 -6.46 20.66
CA LEU A 236 -2.61 -7.54 19.86
C LEU A 236 -2.23 -8.75 20.73
N GLU A 237 -1.58 -8.53 21.88
CA GLU A 237 -1.25 -9.58 22.85
C GLU A 237 -2.51 -10.33 23.30
N ALA A 238 -3.56 -9.58 23.68
CA ALA A 238 -4.82 -10.17 24.11
C ALA A 238 -5.50 -10.99 23.00
N GLN A 239 -5.49 -10.50 21.76
CA GLN A 239 -6.11 -11.21 20.63
C GLN A 239 -5.34 -12.45 20.20
N ILE A 240 -4.01 -12.44 20.32
CA ILE A 240 -3.17 -13.62 20.06
C ILE A 240 -3.46 -14.72 21.08
N GLU A 241 -3.56 -14.39 22.36
CA GLU A 241 -3.90 -15.36 23.40
C GLU A 241 -5.34 -15.86 23.29
N ASP A 242 -6.30 -14.99 22.97
CA ASP A 242 -7.70 -15.37 22.76
C ASP A 242 -7.86 -16.31 21.56
N ALA A 243 -7.24 -15.99 20.41
CA ALA A 243 -7.27 -16.86 19.23
C ALA A 243 -6.72 -18.26 19.54
N LYS A 244 -5.65 -18.34 20.36
CA LYS A 244 -5.07 -19.60 20.81
C LYS A 244 -6.02 -20.36 21.73
N ALA A 245 -6.61 -19.68 22.71
CA ALA A 245 -7.54 -20.28 23.66
C ALA A 245 -8.80 -20.83 22.96
N GLN A 246 -9.27 -20.14 21.92
CA GLN A 246 -10.44 -20.55 21.14
C GLN A 246 -10.12 -21.61 20.07
N GLY A 247 -8.84 -21.81 19.73
CA GLY A 247 -8.38 -22.70 18.68
C GLY A 247 -8.81 -22.22 17.29
N ILE A 248 -8.75 -20.91 17.04
CA ILE A 248 -9.07 -20.30 15.74
C ILE A 248 -7.82 -19.71 15.09
N LEU A 249 -7.88 -19.48 13.77
CA LEU A 249 -6.81 -18.80 13.06
C LEU A 249 -6.73 -17.34 13.49
N PHE A 250 -5.54 -16.85 13.79
CA PHE A 250 -5.27 -15.43 13.93
C PHE A 250 -4.99 -14.83 12.55
N SER A 251 -5.69 -13.74 12.24
CA SER A 251 -5.47 -12.96 11.03
C SER A 251 -5.51 -11.46 11.31
N ILE A 252 -4.74 -10.71 10.54
CA ILE A 252 -4.69 -9.26 10.51
C ILE A 252 -5.05 -8.77 9.11
N HIS A 253 -5.98 -7.82 9.06
CA HIS A 253 -6.53 -7.28 7.82
C HIS A 253 -6.33 -5.77 7.82
N LEU A 254 -5.39 -5.29 6.99
CA LEU A 254 -4.98 -3.89 6.90
C LEU A 254 -4.98 -3.43 5.45
N LYS A 255 -4.64 -2.15 5.20
CA LYS A 255 -4.53 -1.59 3.85
C LYS A 255 -3.18 -0.93 3.62
N ALA A 256 -2.10 -1.67 3.92
CA ALA A 256 -0.72 -1.18 4.00
C ALA A 256 -0.20 -0.44 2.77
N THR A 257 -0.68 -0.77 1.56
CA THR A 257 -0.27 -0.09 0.32
C THR A 257 -0.93 1.27 0.14
N MET A 258 -2.19 1.42 0.56
CA MET A 258 -2.93 2.68 0.49
C MET A 258 -2.52 3.58 1.68
N MET A 259 -2.57 3.01 2.88
CA MET A 259 -2.20 3.67 4.13
C MET A 259 -0.69 3.55 4.37
N LYS A 260 0.10 4.12 3.44
CA LYS A 260 1.56 3.88 3.28
C LYS A 260 2.45 4.25 4.47
N VAL A 261 1.89 4.85 5.53
CA VAL A 261 2.60 5.25 6.75
C VAL A 261 2.04 4.50 7.96
N SER A 262 0.74 4.62 8.24
CA SER A 262 0.13 4.05 9.45
C SER A 262 0.15 2.53 9.46
N ASP A 263 -0.34 1.90 8.40
CA ASP A 263 -0.65 0.47 8.40
C ASP A 263 0.60 -0.42 8.39
N PRO A 264 1.71 -0.08 7.69
CA PRO A 264 2.97 -0.78 7.87
C PRO A 264 3.50 -0.76 9.32
N ILE A 265 3.28 0.33 10.07
CA ILE A 265 3.67 0.43 11.48
C ILE A 265 2.77 -0.48 12.35
N ILE A 266 1.46 -0.48 12.10
CA ILE A 266 0.51 -1.37 12.79
C ILE A 266 0.87 -2.83 12.53
N PHE A 267 1.15 -3.17 11.27
CA PHE A 267 1.58 -4.49 10.84
C PHE A 267 2.89 -4.92 11.51
N GLY A 268 3.90 -4.04 11.51
CA GLY A 268 5.17 -4.32 12.18
C GLY A 268 5.03 -4.56 13.68
N HIS A 269 4.08 -3.89 14.34
CA HIS A 269 3.74 -4.21 15.73
C HIS A 269 3.10 -5.59 15.87
N ALA A 270 2.21 -6.01 14.97
CA ALA A 270 1.65 -7.36 14.97
C ALA A 270 2.74 -8.43 14.79
N VAL A 271 3.68 -8.23 13.87
CA VAL A 271 4.85 -9.12 13.68
C VAL A 271 5.69 -9.20 14.96
N LYS A 272 6.07 -8.04 15.52
CA LYS A 272 6.89 -8.00 16.75
C LYS A 272 6.21 -8.65 17.95
N VAL A 273 4.90 -8.46 18.13
CA VAL A 273 4.16 -9.07 19.24
C VAL A 273 4.03 -10.58 19.05
N PHE A 274 3.73 -11.05 17.84
CA PHE A 274 3.60 -12.48 17.57
C PHE A 274 4.92 -13.23 17.81
N PHE A 275 6.04 -12.67 17.34
CA PHE A 275 7.39 -13.23 17.45
C PHE A 275 8.22 -12.59 18.57
N ALA A 276 7.60 -12.10 19.64
CA ALA A 276 8.27 -11.30 20.69
C ALA A 276 9.57 -11.94 21.20
N ASN A 277 9.56 -13.25 21.47
CA ASN A 277 10.73 -13.97 21.97
C ASN A 277 11.92 -13.93 20.98
N VAL A 278 11.66 -14.05 19.67
CA VAL A 278 12.70 -13.99 18.62
C VAL A 278 13.27 -12.57 18.54
N PHE A 279 12.40 -11.56 18.53
CA PHE A 279 12.83 -10.15 18.48
C PHE A 279 13.59 -9.72 19.72
N ASP A 280 13.22 -10.20 20.90
CA ASP A 280 13.93 -9.88 22.14
C ASP A 280 15.30 -10.55 22.21
N LYS A 281 15.42 -11.80 21.73
CA LYS A 281 16.70 -12.51 21.71
C LYS A 281 17.68 -11.95 20.66
N HIS A 282 17.20 -11.59 19.47
CA HIS A 282 18.04 -11.19 18.33
C HIS A 282 18.02 -9.69 18.02
N ARG A 283 17.58 -8.86 18.97
CA ARG A 283 17.42 -7.41 18.78
C ARG A 283 18.64 -6.74 18.13
N ASP A 284 19.81 -6.89 18.74
CA ASP A 284 21.05 -6.25 18.29
C ASP A 284 21.46 -6.71 16.89
N LEU A 285 21.17 -7.98 16.56
CA LEU A 285 21.45 -8.53 15.24
C LEU A 285 20.51 -7.92 14.20
N PHE A 286 19.21 -7.88 14.49
CA PHE A 286 18.21 -7.31 13.59
C PHE A 286 18.45 -5.82 13.34
N GLU A 287 18.85 -5.06 14.36
CA GLU A 287 19.26 -3.65 14.22
C GLU A 287 20.48 -3.51 13.31
N LYS A 288 21.52 -4.32 13.50
CA LYS A 288 22.73 -4.31 12.64
C LYS A 288 22.44 -4.68 11.19
N LEU A 289 21.47 -5.55 10.96
CA LEU A 289 21.05 -5.97 9.62
C LEU A 289 20.06 -5.02 8.96
N GLY A 290 19.62 -3.97 9.67
CA GLY A 290 18.59 -3.07 9.17
C GLY A 290 17.24 -3.77 8.93
N PHE A 291 16.97 -4.89 9.60
CA PHE A 291 15.71 -5.61 9.44
C PHE A 291 14.55 -4.80 10.00
N ASN A 292 13.52 -4.59 9.18
CA ASN A 292 12.34 -3.83 9.56
C ASN A 292 11.08 -4.69 9.52
N ALA A 293 10.50 -4.94 10.70
CA ALA A 293 9.26 -5.71 10.82
C ALA A 293 8.07 -5.09 10.10
N ASN A 294 8.11 -3.78 9.78
CA ASN A 294 7.06 -3.12 9.01
C ASN A 294 6.98 -3.66 7.56
N ASP A 295 8.08 -4.24 7.06
CA ASP A 295 8.14 -4.91 5.75
C ASP A 295 7.74 -6.39 5.81
N GLY A 296 7.43 -6.89 7.01
CA GLY A 296 6.99 -8.25 7.30
C GLY A 296 8.09 -9.27 7.50
N LEU A 297 7.69 -10.47 7.96
CA LEU A 297 8.64 -11.53 8.27
C LEU A 297 9.39 -12.02 7.03
N GLY A 298 8.78 -11.92 5.84
CA GLY A 298 9.40 -12.33 4.58
C GLY A 298 10.69 -11.56 4.25
N SER A 299 10.85 -10.33 4.75
CA SER A 299 12.08 -9.55 4.53
C SER A 299 13.27 -10.04 5.39
N LEU A 300 13.00 -10.82 6.45
CA LEU A 300 14.04 -11.36 7.33
C LEU A 300 14.96 -12.33 6.58
N GLY A 301 14.40 -13.18 5.72
CA GLY A 301 15.18 -14.14 4.93
C GLY A 301 16.22 -13.45 4.04
N GLY A 302 15.87 -12.31 3.45
CA GLY A 302 16.79 -11.45 2.69
C GLY A 302 17.89 -10.86 3.58
N ALA A 303 17.52 -10.31 4.73
CA ALA A 303 18.46 -9.72 5.69
C ALA A 303 19.47 -10.75 6.26
N LEU A 304 19.08 -12.03 6.34
CA LEU A 304 19.91 -13.10 6.86
C LEU A 304 20.82 -13.77 5.81
N GLN A 305 20.70 -13.46 4.51
CA GLN A 305 21.43 -14.20 3.46
C GLN A 305 22.95 -14.21 3.62
N GLU A 306 23.52 -13.13 4.17
CA GLU A 306 24.97 -13.00 4.36
C GLU A 306 25.46 -13.56 5.71
N ARG A 307 24.56 -14.08 6.56
CA ARG A 307 24.90 -14.66 7.87
C ARG A 307 25.37 -16.12 7.78
N PRO A 308 26.20 -16.59 8.74
CA PRO A 308 26.56 -18.00 8.84
C PRO A 308 25.33 -18.91 8.93
N GLN A 309 25.38 -20.07 8.28
CA GLN A 309 24.26 -21.03 8.24
C GLN A 309 23.74 -21.36 9.65
N ALA A 310 24.63 -21.54 10.62
CA ALA A 310 24.25 -21.86 12.00
C ALA A 310 23.37 -20.78 12.65
N GLU A 311 23.64 -19.49 12.40
CA GLU A 311 22.80 -18.39 12.92
C GLU A 311 21.45 -18.36 12.23
N ARG A 312 21.42 -18.64 10.92
CA ARG A 312 20.16 -18.72 10.16
C ARG A 312 19.28 -19.86 10.67
N ASP A 313 19.87 -21.04 10.87
CA ASP A 313 19.17 -22.22 11.36
C ASP A 313 18.65 -22.02 12.79
N GLU A 314 19.41 -21.31 13.65
CA GLU A 314 18.96 -20.94 14.99
C GLU A 314 17.73 -20.04 14.95
N ILE A 315 17.77 -18.96 14.16
CA ILE A 315 16.64 -18.01 14.04
C ILE A 315 15.41 -18.71 13.44
N GLU A 316 15.59 -19.52 12.40
CA GLU A 316 14.50 -20.27 11.77
C GLU A 316 13.87 -21.24 12.78
N ALA A 317 14.68 -22.00 13.54
CA ALA A 317 14.16 -22.91 14.55
C ALA A 317 13.34 -22.18 15.64
N GLU A 318 13.72 -20.97 16.01
CA GLU A 318 12.97 -20.16 16.96
C GLU A 318 11.66 -19.60 16.40
N ILE A 319 11.66 -19.21 15.12
CA ILE A 319 10.43 -18.84 14.41
C ILE A 319 9.46 -20.02 14.38
N GLN A 320 9.95 -21.23 14.06
CA GLN A 320 9.14 -22.45 14.10
C GLN A 320 8.63 -22.76 15.51
N ALA A 321 9.46 -22.55 16.54
CA ALA A 321 9.04 -22.69 17.94
C ALA A 321 7.93 -21.68 18.31
N CYS A 322 8.01 -20.45 17.82
CA CYS A 322 6.93 -19.46 17.98
C CYS A 322 5.63 -19.95 17.34
N TYR A 323 5.65 -20.48 16.11
CA TYR A 323 4.45 -21.04 15.48
C TYR A 323 3.82 -22.18 16.28
N ALA A 324 4.63 -23.04 16.90
CA ALA A 324 4.13 -24.13 17.74
C ALA A 324 3.51 -23.64 19.07
N GLN A 325 3.93 -22.46 19.57
CA GLN A 325 3.48 -21.91 20.85
C GLN A 325 2.37 -20.87 20.72
N ARG A 326 2.13 -20.32 19.54
CA ARG A 326 1.16 -19.24 19.25
C ARG A 326 -0.07 -19.82 18.50
N PRO A 327 -1.17 -19.06 18.33
CA PRO A 327 -2.26 -19.52 17.48
C PRO A 327 -1.77 -19.72 16.05
N SER A 328 -2.39 -20.65 15.33
CA SER A 328 -2.15 -20.79 13.89
C SER A 328 -2.52 -19.50 13.15
N LEU A 329 -1.73 -19.13 12.15
CA LEU A 329 -2.00 -17.95 11.32
C LEU A 329 -2.83 -18.30 10.09
N ALA A 330 -3.59 -17.33 9.59
CA ALA A 330 -4.08 -17.39 8.22
C ALA A 330 -2.90 -17.47 7.24
N MET A 331 -3.10 -18.22 6.15
CA MET A 331 -2.08 -18.47 5.12
C MET A 331 -2.45 -17.76 3.82
N VAL A 332 -1.45 -17.15 3.19
CA VAL A 332 -1.54 -16.63 1.82
C VAL A 332 -1.29 -17.78 0.84
N ASP A 333 -0.27 -18.61 1.13
CA ASP A 333 0.06 -19.81 0.38
C ASP A 333 0.58 -20.87 1.36
N SER A 334 -0.23 -21.88 1.64
CA SER A 334 0.11 -22.93 2.61
C SER A 334 1.21 -23.87 2.14
N ASP A 335 1.30 -24.14 0.83
CA ASP A 335 2.29 -25.06 0.27
C ASP A 335 3.69 -24.46 0.33
N ARG A 336 3.78 -23.13 0.30
CA ARG A 336 5.03 -22.37 0.42
C ARG A 336 5.28 -21.82 1.82
N GLY A 337 4.38 -22.06 2.78
CA GLY A 337 4.51 -21.55 4.15
C GLY A 337 4.33 -20.04 4.29
N ILE A 338 3.74 -19.36 3.29
CA ILE A 338 3.54 -17.91 3.30
C ILE A 338 2.33 -17.58 4.18
N THR A 339 2.59 -17.01 5.34
CA THR A 339 1.58 -16.60 6.32
C THR A 339 1.10 -15.17 6.12
N ASN A 340 0.00 -14.80 6.76
CA ASN A 340 -0.52 -13.43 6.82
C ASN A 340 0.48 -12.39 7.35
N LEU A 341 1.52 -12.81 8.09
CA LEU A 341 2.55 -11.92 8.62
C LEU A 341 3.82 -11.85 7.73
N HIS A 342 3.82 -12.49 6.56
CA HIS A 342 4.97 -12.47 5.65
C HIS A 342 5.17 -11.14 4.95
N VAL A 343 4.13 -10.59 4.32
CA VAL A 343 4.19 -9.33 3.56
C VAL A 343 2.95 -8.49 3.88
N PRO A 344 3.10 -7.21 4.25
CA PRO A 344 1.98 -6.36 4.68
C PRO A 344 0.94 -6.08 3.59
N SER A 345 1.27 -6.33 2.32
CA SER A 345 0.39 -6.09 1.17
C SER A 345 -0.37 -7.33 0.69
N ASP A 346 -0.13 -8.52 1.25
CA ASP A 346 -0.75 -9.74 0.75
C ASP A 346 -2.23 -9.87 1.16
N ILE A 347 -2.56 -9.50 2.39
CA ILE A 347 -3.93 -9.56 2.93
C ILE A 347 -4.48 -8.13 3.08
N ILE A 348 -5.24 -7.70 2.07
CA ILE A 348 -5.79 -6.34 1.98
C ILE A 348 -7.24 -6.34 2.48
N VAL A 349 -7.56 -5.53 3.48
CA VAL A 349 -8.84 -5.59 4.23
C VAL A 349 -10.11 -5.52 3.38
N ASP A 350 -10.14 -4.71 2.32
CA ASP A 350 -11.32 -4.54 1.46
C ASP A 350 -11.53 -5.69 0.47
N ALA A 351 -10.54 -6.55 0.27
CA ALA A 351 -10.64 -7.77 -0.52
C ALA A 351 -10.70 -9.04 0.33
N SER A 352 -9.94 -9.09 1.43
CA SER A 352 -9.82 -10.26 2.30
C SER A 352 -10.99 -10.45 3.25
N MET A 353 -11.69 -9.39 3.67
CA MET A 353 -12.88 -9.53 4.53
C MET A 353 -14.11 -10.05 3.77
N PRO A 354 -14.35 -9.67 2.48
CA PRO A 354 -15.44 -10.26 1.71
C PRO A 354 -15.16 -11.64 1.09
N ALA A 355 -13.89 -12.02 0.94
CA ALA A 355 -13.47 -13.34 0.44
C ALA A 355 -13.80 -14.43 1.47
#